data_AF-A0A2D6DK11-F1
#
_entry.id   AF-A0A2D6DK11-F1
#
_cell.length_a   1.000
_cell.length_b   1.000
_cell.length_c   1.000
_cell.angle_alpha   90.00
_cell.angle_beta   90.00
_cell.angle_gamma   90.00
#
_symmetry.space_group_name_H-M   'P 1'
#
loop_
_entity.id
_entity.type
_entity.pdbx_description
1 polymer ?
#
loop_
_entity_poly.entity_id
_entity_poly.type
_entity_poly.pdbx_seq_one_letter_code
_entity_poly.pdbx_strand_id
1 'polypeptide(L)'
;MLAMDGFIVVLLIMLPFTLVGDPLFTIAGLTASWQGLWQAVTIALKANAIVLMLMTLVGSMEMVTLGHALGKLRVAKNMVHLLLFTVRYLDVLKEEYQRLRQAMQARAFRPGNNWHTYRSFGYLVGMLLVRAMERSERVLEAMRCRGFNGNLPMLVELRMGIADWVFVAVMTAALSGLLYMEIYRVIV
;
A
#
# COMPACT_ATOMS: atom_id res chain seq x y z
N MET A 1 -4.02 0.64 10.91
CA MET A 1 -5.14 1.31 11.59
C MET A 1 -4.63 2.15 12.74
N LEU A 2 -3.99 1.59 13.78
CA LEU A 2 -3.49 2.34 14.95
C LEU A 2 -2.79 3.68 14.70
N ALA A 3 -1.85 3.76 13.74
CA ALA A 3 -1.16 5.02 13.43
C ALA A 3 -2.09 6.08 12.80
N MET A 4 -3.06 5.63 11.99
CA MET A 4 -4.04 6.48 11.32
C MET A 4 -5.16 6.90 12.27
N ASP A 5 -5.62 6.01 13.14
CA ASP A 5 -6.57 6.32 14.22
C ASP A 5 -5.95 7.34 15.18
N GLY A 6 -4.67 7.20 15.52
CA GLY A 6 -3.93 8.17 16.32
C GLY A 6 -3.88 9.56 15.66
N PHE A 7 -3.61 9.63 14.35
CA PHE A 7 -3.63 10.89 13.61
C PHE A 7 -5.03 11.53 13.56
N ILE A 8 -6.08 10.75 13.38
CA ILE A 8 -7.47 11.23 13.41
C ILE A 8 -7.83 11.81 14.78
N VAL A 9 -7.46 11.13 15.87
CA VAL A 9 -7.72 11.62 17.24
C VAL A 9 -7.04 12.96 17.48
N VAL A 10 -5.79 13.12 17.01
CA VAL A 10 -5.07 14.40 17.08
C VAL A 10 -5.82 15.49 16.31
N LEU A 11 -6.29 15.21 15.09
CA LEU A 11 -7.08 16.18 14.30
C LEU A 11 -8.43 16.52 14.94
N LEU A 12 -9.11 15.53 15.52
CA LEU A 12 -10.40 15.70 16.21
C LEU A 12 -10.27 16.64 17.40
N ILE A 13 -9.15 16.56 18.12
CA ILE A 13 -8.86 17.44 19.25
C ILE A 13 -8.38 18.81 18.76
N MET A 14 -7.51 18.88 17.75
CA MET A 14 -6.84 20.13 17.37
C MET A 14 -7.71 21.08 16.52
N LEU A 15 -8.44 20.55 15.53
CA LEU A 15 -9.22 21.37 14.59
C LEU A 15 -10.32 22.24 15.21
N PRO A 16 -11.11 21.80 16.22
CA PRO A 16 -12.11 22.67 16.84
C PRO A 16 -11.49 23.90 17.51
N PHE A 17 -10.23 23.84 17.96
CA PHE A 17 -9.53 24.98 18.57
C PHE A 17 -8.75 25.83 17.57
N THR A 18 -8.49 25.33 16.36
CA THR A 18 -7.65 26.01 15.35
C THR A 18 -8.47 26.77 14.32
N LEU A 19 -9.71 26.33 14.06
CA LEU A 19 -10.60 26.97 13.11
C LEU A 19 -11.45 28.04 13.81
N VAL A 20 -11.36 29.28 13.31
CA VAL A 20 -12.17 30.39 13.79
C VAL A 20 -13.61 30.22 13.28
N GLY A 21 -14.59 30.24 14.18
CA GLY A 21 -16.00 30.04 13.87
C GLY A 21 -16.89 30.29 15.08
N ASP A 22 -18.17 29.92 14.99
CA ASP A 22 -19.15 30.15 16.04
C ASP A 22 -18.77 29.36 17.32
N PRO A 23 -18.61 30.03 18.46
CA PRO A 23 -18.10 29.40 19.67
C PRO A 23 -19.14 28.48 20.29
N LEU A 24 -18.80 27.20 20.44
CA LEU A 24 -19.63 26.22 21.14
C LEU A 24 -19.34 26.22 22.65
N PHE A 25 -18.05 26.27 23.02
CA PHE A 25 -17.57 26.35 24.40
C PHE A 25 -16.23 27.10 24.44
N THR A 26 -16.06 27.94 25.46
CA THR A 26 -14.78 28.56 25.81
C THR A 26 -14.17 27.80 26.96
N ILE A 27 -13.02 27.16 26.73
CA ILE A 27 -12.24 26.54 27.80
C ILE A 27 -10.85 27.17 27.75
N ALA A 28 -10.44 27.80 28.85
CA ALA A 28 -9.09 28.35 29.05
C ALA A 28 -8.59 29.29 27.91
N GLY A 29 -9.46 30.17 27.39
CA GLY A 29 -9.08 31.18 26.39
C GLY A 29 -9.06 30.70 24.93
N LEU A 30 -9.36 29.43 24.66
CA LEU A 30 -9.56 28.91 23.31
C LEU A 30 -11.07 28.69 23.05
N THR A 31 -11.59 29.29 21.98
CA THR A 31 -12.97 29.10 21.52
C THR A 31 -13.03 27.88 20.62
N ALA A 32 -13.69 26.81 21.08
CA ALA A 32 -13.98 25.66 20.23
C ALA A 32 -15.11 26.02 19.26
N SER A 33 -14.85 25.96 17.95
CA SER A 33 -15.84 26.32 16.93
C SER A 33 -16.69 25.13 16.48
N TRP A 34 -17.99 25.37 16.22
CA TRP A 34 -18.89 24.36 15.66
C TRP A 34 -18.44 23.92 14.25
N GLN A 35 -18.00 24.88 13.43
CA GLN A 35 -17.45 24.62 12.10
C GLN A 35 -16.20 23.73 12.18
N GLY A 36 -15.32 23.96 13.16
CA GLY A 36 -14.11 23.19 13.36
C GLY A 36 -14.37 21.74 13.76
N LEU A 37 -15.36 21.50 14.64
CA LEU A 37 -15.80 20.15 14.98
C LEU A 37 -16.38 19.42 13.75
N TRP A 38 -17.23 20.09 12.97
CA TRP A 38 -17.85 19.47 11.79
C TRP A 38 -16.82 19.10 10.73
N GLN A 39 -15.84 19.98 10.52
CA GLN A 39 -14.73 19.74 9.59
C GLN A 39 -13.85 18.58 10.07
N ALA A 40 -13.57 18.51 11.37
CA ALA A 40 -12.80 17.42 11.96
C ALA A 40 -13.49 16.06 11.80
N VAL A 41 -14.78 15.96 12.08
CA VAL A 41 -15.57 14.74 11.89
C VAL A 41 -15.63 14.35 10.42
N THR A 42 -15.79 15.33 9.51
CA THR A 42 -15.80 15.07 8.07
C THR A 42 -14.47 14.49 7.59
N ILE A 43 -13.34 15.05 8.04
CA ILE A 43 -12.00 14.53 7.70
C ILE A 43 -11.81 13.12 8.27
N ALA A 44 -12.23 12.89 9.52
CA ALA A 44 -12.15 11.58 10.16
C ALA A 44 -12.92 10.51 9.37
N LEU A 45 -14.14 10.80 8.96
CA LEU A 45 -14.97 9.88 8.16
C LEU A 45 -14.38 9.63 6.78
N LYS A 46 -13.93 10.67 6.07
CA LYS A 46 -13.29 10.55 4.76
C LYS A 46 -12.04 9.70 4.82
N ALA A 47 -11.18 9.93 5.81
CA ALA A 47 -9.95 9.17 5.98
C ALA A 47 -10.25 7.69 6.23
N ASN A 48 -11.20 7.37 7.11
CA ASN A 48 -11.61 5.99 7.38
C ASN A 48 -12.16 5.30 6.12
N ALA A 49 -13.03 6.00 5.37
CA ALA A 49 -13.58 5.48 4.12
C ALA A 49 -12.48 5.15 3.08
N ILE A 50 -11.49 6.04 2.91
CA ILE A 50 -10.36 5.83 1.99
C ILE A 50 -9.52 4.63 2.45
N VAL A 51 -9.19 4.52 3.73
CA VAL A 51 -8.40 3.40 4.25
C VAL A 51 -9.12 2.07 4.09
N LEU A 52 -10.42 2.01 4.41
CA LEU A 52 -11.23 0.82 4.21
C LEU A 52 -11.29 0.44 2.72
N MET A 53 -11.54 1.40 1.84
CA MET A 53 -11.56 1.16 0.40
C MET A 53 -10.22 0.61 -0.12
N LEU A 54 -9.10 1.19 0.31
CA LEU A 54 -7.76 0.71 -0.06
C LEU A 54 -7.49 -0.69 0.49
N MET A 55 -7.85 -0.96 1.75
CA MET A 55 -7.68 -2.28 2.35
C MET A 55 -8.53 -3.34 1.67
N THR A 56 -9.79 -3.05 1.35
CA THR A 56 -10.66 -3.98 0.62
C THR A 56 -10.14 -4.20 -0.80
N LEU A 57 -9.72 -3.15 -1.50
CA LEU A 57 -9.21 -3.28 -2.87
C LEU A 57 -7.90 -4.08 -2.93
N VAL A 58 -6.90 -3.69 -2.13
CA VAL A 58 -5.59 -4.33 -2.14
C VAL A 58 -5.63 -5.71 -1.47
N GLY A 59 -6.46 -5.88 -0.43
CA GLY A 59 -6.56 -7.12 0.32
C GLY A 59 -7.42 -8.20 -0.34
N SER A 60 -8.34 -7.83 -1.25
CA SER A 60 -9.18 -8.80 -1.96
C SER A 60 -8.54 -9.37 -3.23
N MET A 61 -7.46 -8.76 -3.73
CA MET A 61 -6.81 -9.16 -4.98
C MET A 61 -5.42 -9.75 -4.72
N GLU A 62 -5.07 -10.79 -5.46
CA GLU A 62 -3.69 -11.25 -5.51
C GLU A 62 -2.80 -10.23 -6.23
N MET A 63 -1.57 -10.05 -5.74
CA MET A 63 -0.59 -9.12 -6.34
C MET A 63 -0.29 -9.43 -7.82
N VAL A 64 -0.39 -10.70 -8.21
CA VAL A 64 -0.22 -11.16 -9.59
C VAL A 64 -1.38 -10.64 -10.47
N THR A 65 -2.61 -10.70 -9.97
CA THR A 65 -3.81 -10.15 -10.63
C THR A 65 -3.69 -8.65 -10.83
N LEU A 66 -3.15 -7.92 -9.83
CA LEU A 66 -2.87 -6.48 -9.95
C LEU A 66 -1.86 -6.20 -11.08
N GLY A 67 -0.75 -6.95 -11.15
CA GLY A 67 0.22 -6.81 -12.24
C GLY A 67 -0.40 -7.05 -13.62
N HIS A 68 -1.28 -8.05 -13.72
CA HIS A 68 -2.04 -8.33 -14.93
C HIS A 68 -3.03 -7.21 -15.31
N ALA A 69 -3.72 -6.64 -14.33
CA ALA A 69 -4.61 -5.48 -14.53
C ALA A 69 -3.82 -4.26 -15.05
N LEU A 70 -2.64 -3.98 -14.50
CA LEU A 70 -1.75 -2.91 -15.00
C LEU A 70 -1.33 -3.12 -16.45
N GLY A 71 -1.09 -4.37 -16.85
CA GLY A 71 -0.83 -4.73 -18.24
C GLY A 71 -1.99 -4.37 -19.18
N LYS A 72 -3.24 -4.63 -18.75
CA LYS A 72 -4.44 -4.21 -19.52
C LYS A 72 -4.66 -2.69 -19.52
N LEU A 73 -4.23 -2.00 -18.46
CA LEU A 73 -4.23 -0.53 -18.38
C LEU A 73 -3.13 0.14 -19.24
N ARG A 74 -2.46 -0.62 -20.11
CA ARG A 74 -1.41 -0.14 -21.04
C ARG A 74 -0.16 0.41 -20.35
N VAL A 75 0.12 0.00 -19.11
CA VAL A 75 1.41 0.25 -18.47
C VAL A 75 2.51 -0.47 -19.26
N ALA A 76 3.71 0.14 -19.35
CA ALA A 76 4.84 -0.43 -20.07
C ALA A 76 5.16 -1.86 -19.56
N LYS A 77 5.29 -2.81 -20.49
CA LYS A 77 5.50 -4.24 -20.18
C LYS A 77 6.67 -4.48 -19.22
N ASN A 78 7.74 -3.70 -19.35
CA ASN A 78 8.91 -3.77 -18.47
C ASN A 78 8.56 -3.49 -17.00
N MET A 79 7.68 -2.52 -16.73
CA MET A 79 7.24 -2.22 -15.36
C MET A 79 6.38 -3.34 -14.80
N VAL A 80 5.48 -3.91 -15.62
CA VAL A 80 4.66 -5.06 -15.21
C VAL A 80 5.53 -6.28 -14.91
N HIS A 81 6.49 -6.61 -15.77
CA HIS A 81 7.44 -7.70 -15.53
C HIS A 81 8.26 -7.46 -14.27
N LEU A 82 8.79 -6.25 -14.08
CA LEU A 82 9.55 -5.90 -12.89
C LEU A 82 8.72 -6.14 -11.62
N LEU A 83 7.48 -5.63 -11.59
CA LEU A 83 6.56 -5.84 -10.48
C LEU A 83 6.31 -7.33 -10.20
N LEU A 84 5.99 -8.12 -11.23
CA LEU A 84 5.73 -9.56 -11.08
C LEU A 84 6.97 -10.32 -10.57
N PHE A 85 8.16 -9.97 -11.05
CA PHE A 85 9.40 -10.54 -10.53
C PHE A 85 9.67 -10.11 -9.10
N THR A 86 9.43 -8.84 -8.75
CA THR A 86 9.57 -8.35 -7.37
C THR A 86 8.68 -9.14 -6.43
N VAL A 87 7.38 -9.28 -6.74
CA VAL A 87 6.44 -10.06 -5.91
C VAL A 87 6.94 -11.50 -5.73
N ARG A 88 7.28 -12.19 -6.82
CA ARG A 88 7.74 -13.58 -6.78
C ARG A 88 9.05 -13.75 -5.99
N TYR A 89 10.00 -12.83 -6.14
CA TYR A 89 11.31 -12.95 -5.51
C TYR A 89 11.37 -12.35 -4.11
N LEU A 90 10.39 -11.55 -3.68
CA LEU A 90 10.30 -11.10 -2.29
C LEU A 90 10.18 -12.27 -1.32
N ASP A 91 9.36 -13.27 -1.63
CA ASP A 91 9.21 -14.47 -0.78
C ASP A 91 10.51 -15.28 -0.71
N VAL A 92 11.17 -15.44 -1.85
CA VAL A 92 12.48 -16.08 -1.92
C VAL A 92 13.54 -15.32 -1.10
N LEU A 93 13.61 -14.00 -1.24
CA LEU A 93 14.55 -13.17 -0.50
C LEU A 93 14.26 -13.20 1.00
N LYS A 94 12.99 -13.28 1.38
CA LYS A 94 12.56 -13.44 2.77
C LYS A 94 13.03 -14.78 3.34
N GLU A 95 12.92 -15.87 2.59
CA GLU A 95 13.49 -17.16 3.01
C GLU A 95 15.00 -17.11 3.18
N GLU A 96 15.73 -16.54 2.22
CA GLU A 96 17.19 -16.40 2.30
C GLU A 96 17.59 -15.51 3.49
N TYR A 97 16.85 -14.43 3.74
CA TYR A 97 17.02 -13.56 4.90
C TYR A 97 16.84 -14.36 6.20
N GLN A 98 15.78 -15.17 6.29
CA GLN A 98 15.51 -15.99 7.46
C GLN A 98 16.62 -17.03 7.69
N ARG A 99 17.11 -17.69 6.63
CA ARG A 99 18.22 -18.65 6.72
C ARG A 99 19.51 -18.00 7.22
N LEU A 100 19.89 -16.85 6.67
CA LEU A 100 21.07 -16.11 7.12
C LEU A 100 20.91 -15.63 8.57
N ARG A 101 19.72 -15.15 8.94
CA ARG A 101 19.43 -14.73 10.31
C ARG A 101 19.53 -15.89 11.30
N GLN A 102 19.00 -17.06 10.95
CA GLN A 102 19.13 -18.28 11.75
C GLN A 102 20.60 -18.71 11.90
N ALA A 103 21.40 -18.64 10.83
CA ALA A 103 22.83 -18.94 10.88
C ALA A 103 23.60 -17.98 11.81
N MET A 104 23.23 -16.69 11.84
CA MET A 104 23.80 -15.74 12.81
C MET A 104 23.41 -16.11 14.25
N GLN A 105 22.14 -16.44 14.49
CA GLN A 105 21.67 -16.86 15.82
C GLN A 105 22.35 -18.13 16.32
N ALA A 106 22.60 -19.11 15.43
CA ALA A 106 23.35 -20.33 15.75
C ALA A 106 24.80 -20.04 16.18
N ARG A 107 25.38 -18.92 15.70
CA ARG A 107 26.70 -18.42 16.12
C ARG A 107 26.63 -17.52 17.36
N ALA A 108 25.56 -17.65 18.16
CA ALA A 108 25.29 -16.88 19.38
C ALA A 108 25.21 -15.35 19.17
N PHE A 109 24.89 -14.89 17.96
CA PHE A 109 24.70 -13.45 17.70
C PHE A 109 23.46 -12.92 18.43
N ARG A 110 23.63 -11.86 19.22
CA ARG A 110 22.56 -11.12 19.89
C ARG A 110 22.50 -9.69 19.38
N PRO A 111 21.37 -9.23 18.80
CA PRO A 111 21.25 -7.88 18.30
C PRO A 111 21.25 -6.87 19.46
N GLY A 112 22.08 -5.83 19.36
CA GLY A 112 22.13 -4.71 20.30
C GLY A 112 22.52 -3.41 19.59
N ASN A 113 22.49 -2.26 20.28
CA ASN A 113 22.89 -0.98 19.69
C ASN A 113 24.41 -0.76 19.75
N ASN A 114 25.19 -1.62 19.08
CA ASN A 114 26.65 -1.55 19.07
C ASN A 114 27.20 -1.67 17.63
N TRP A 115 28.42 -1.17 17.40
CA TRP A 115 29.06 -1.20 16.09
C TRP A 115 29.17 -2.61 15.50
N HIS A 116 29.39 -3.62 16.37
CA HIS A 116 29.39 -5.02 15.99
C HIS A 116 28.05 -5.44 15.35
N THR A 117 26.91 -5.04 15.92
CA THR A 117 25.59 -5.35 15.37
C THR A 117 25.40 -4.72 13.99
N TYR A 118 25.74 -3.44 13.82
CA TYR A 118 25.66 -2.78 12.50
C TYR A 118 26.55 -3.48 11.47
N ARG A 119 27.77 -3.88 11.85
CA ARG A 119 28.68 -4.62 10.97
C ARG A 119 28.13 -6.00 10.59
N SER A 120 27.56 -6.75 11.55
CA SER A 120 26.94 -8.05 11.29
C SER A 120 25.70 -7.94 10.39
N PHE A 121 24.84 -6.94 10.59
CA PHE A 121 23.74 -6.67 9.67
C PHE A 121 24.23 -6.25 8.29
N GLY A 122 25.32 -5.46 8.21
CA GLY A 122 25.99 -5.14 6.96
C GLY A 122 26.44 -6.39 6.20
N TYR A 123 27.03 -7.37 6.90
CA TYR A 123 27.38 -8.66 6.29
C TYR A 123 26.17 -9.46 5.82
N LEU A 124 25.08 -9.46 6.61
CA LEU A 124 23.85 -10.13 6.21
C LEU A 124 23.27 -9.51 4.94
N VAL A 125 23.15 -8.18 4.88
CA VAL A 125 22.60 -7.46 3.72
C VAL A 125 23.51 -7.62 2.52
N GLY A 126 24.84 -7.52 2.71
CA GLY A 126 25.82 -7.73 1.65
C GLY A 126 25.72 -9.13 1.05
N MET A 127 25.63 -10.17 1.89
CA MET A 127 25.43 -11.55 1.41
C MET A 127 24.09 -11.75 0.71
N LEU A 128 23.01 -11.13 1.18
CA LEU A 128 21.72 -11.17 0.50
C LEU A 128 21.80 -10.54 -0.89
N LEU A 129 22.48 -9.41 -1.02
CA LEU A 129 22.65 -8.73 -2.30
C LEU A 129 23.44 -9.60 -3.29
N VAL A 130 24.56 -10.19 -2.86
CA VAL A 130 25.37 -11.09 -3.70
C VAL A 130 24.52 -12.27 -4.18
N ARG A 131 23.80 -12.94 -3.27
CA ARG A 131 22.91 -14.07 -3.63
C ARG A 131 21.78 -13.64 -4.57
N ALA A 132 21.23 -12.45 -4.40
CA ALA A 132 20.20 -11.91 -5.26
C ALA A 132 20.72 -11.65 -6.68
N MET A 133 21.94 -11.10 -6.80
CA MET A 133 22.62 -10.87 -8.09
C MET A 133 22.90 -12.19 -8.82
N GLU A 134 23.55 -13.16 -8.17
CA GLU A 134 23.79 -14.50 -8.74
C GLU A 134 22.48 -15.19 -9.15
N ARG A 135 21.41 -15.00 -8.37
CA ARG A 135 20.09 -15.54 -8.71
C ARG A 135 19.51 -14.85 -9.94
N SER A 136 19.66 -13.53 -10.07
CA SER A 136 19.15 -12.79 -11.23
C SER A 136 19.79 -13.28 -12.54
N GLU A 137 21.10 -13.55 -12.52
CA GLU A 137 21.84 -14.10 -13.65
C GLU A 137 21.36 -15.50 -14.02
N ARG A 138 21.30 -16.42 -13.05
CA ARG A 138 20.78 -17.79 -13.26
C ARG A 138 19.36 -17.81 -13.81
N VAL A 139 18.51 -16.90 -13.33
CA VAL A 139 17.13 -16.78 -13.79
C VAL A 139 17.09 -16.27 -15.23
N LEU A 140 17.91 -15.27 -15.57
CA LEU A 140 18.00 -14.75 -16.94
C LEU A 140 18.51 -15.82 -17.91
N GLU A 141 19.54 -16.58 -17.54
CA GLU A 141 20.05 -17.70 -18.33
C GLU A 141 18.98 -18.77 -18.54
N ALA A 142 18.29 -19.18 -17.48
CA ALA A 142 17.20 -20.15 -17.58
C ALA A 142 16.05 -19.65 -18.48
N MET A 143 15.74 -18.35 -18.45
CA MET A 143 14.76 -17.73 -19.35
C MET A 143 15.24 -17.77 -20.80
N ARG A 144 16.51 -17.44 -21.07
CA ARG A 144 17.09 -17.52 -22.42
C ARG A 144 17.04 -18.94 -22.98
N CYS A 145 17.37 -19.95 -22.17
CA CYS A 145 17.28 -21.36 -22.58
C CYS A 145 15.84 -21.80 -22.91
N ARG A 146 14.83 -21.14 -22.34
CA ARG A 146 13.40 -21.39 -22.62
C ARG A 146 12.86 -20.56 -23.80
N GLY A 147 13.71 -19.87 -24.55
CA GLY A 147 13.32 -19.05 -25.70
C GLY A 147 12.71 -17.70 -25.32
N PHE A 148 13.19 -17.08 -24.23
CA PHE A 148 12.69 -15.77 -23.81
C PHE A 148 13.04 -14.66 -24.81
N ASN A 149 12.02 -14.11 -25.45
CA ASN A 149 12.12 -13.03 -26.45
C ASN A 149 11.83 -11.63 -25.87
N GLY A 150 12.04 -11.42 -24.56
CA GLY A 150 11.76 -10.13 -23.90
C GLY A 150 10.30 -9.93 -23.47
N ASN A 151 9.43 -10.91 -23.71
CA ASN A 151 8.02 -10.84 -23.35
C ASN A 151 7.64 -12.02 -22.45
N LEU A 152 7.06 -11.77 -21.27
CA LEU A 152 6.39 -12.83 -20.51
C LEU A 152 4.96 -12.98 -21.04
N PRO A 153 4.54 -14.16 -21.50
CA PRO A 153 3.17 -14.38 -21.90
C PRO A 153 2.24 -14.21 -20.70
N MET A 154 1.14 -13.47 -20.90
CA MET A 154 0.08 -13.33 -19.93
C MET A 154 -0.79 -14.58 -19.98
N LEU A 155 -0.65 -15.46 -18.98
CA LEU A 155 -1.36 -16.75 -18.94
C LEU A 155 -2.77 -16.64 -18.33
N VAL A 156 -3.12 -15.49 -17.73
CA VAL A 156 -4.41 -15.27 -17.08
C VAL A 156 -5.31 -14.40 -17.95
N GLU A 157 -6.42 -14.96 -18.42
CA GLU A 157 -7.49 -14.21 -19.06
C GLU A 157 -8.42 -13.61 -17.99
N LEU A 158 -8.30 -12.30 -17.77
CA LEU A 158 -9.29 -11.54 -16.99
C LEU A 158 -10.59 -11.47 -17.79
N ARG A 159 -11.63 -12.21 -17.35
CA ARG A 159 -12.99 -12.19 -17.91
C ARG A 159 -13.94 -11.48 -16.94
N MET A 160 -14.78 -10.59 -17.46
CA MET A 160 -15.78 -9.87 -16.66
C MET A 160 -16.99 -10.78 -16.42
N GLY A 161 -17.30 -11.06 -15.17
CA GLY A 161 -18.51 -11.77 -14.75
C GLY A 161 -19.72 -10.83 -14.60
N ILE A 162 -20.88 -11.43 -14.35
CA ILE A 162 -22.11 -10.68 -14.04
C ILE A 162 -21.94 -9.88 -12.74
N ALA A 163 -21.23 -10.44 -11.75
CA ALA A 163 -20.93 -9.74 -10.50
C ALA A 163 -20.11 -8.46 -10.73
N ASP A 164 -19.15 -8.48 -11.66
CA ASP A 164 -18.33 -7.31 -11.99
C ASP A 164 -19.17 -6.20 -12.63
N TRP A 165 -20.10 -6.57 -13.52
CA TRP A 165 -21.04 -5.62 -14.12
C TRP A 165 -21.99 -4.99 -13.10
N VAL A 166 -22.54 -5.79 -12.19
CA VAL A 166 -23.38 -5.29 -11.09
C VAL A 166 -22.57 -4.34 -10.20
N PHE A 167 -21.34 -4.73 -9.85
CA PHE A 167 -20.45 -3.89 -9.05
C PHE A 167 -20.14 -2.54 -9.73
N VAL A 168 -19.81 -2.56 -11.02
CA VAL A 168 -19.58 -1.34 -11.82
C VAL A 168 -20.84 -0.48 -11.84
N ALA A 169 -22.03 -1.05 -12.08
CA ALA A 169 -23.27 -0.29 -12.12
C ALA A 169 -23.57 0.39 -10.77
N VAL A 170 -23.46 -0.36 -9.66
CA VAL A 170 -23.69 0.15 -8.31
C VAL A 170 -22.68 1.24 -7.95
N MET A 171 -21.39 1.03 -8.21
CA MET A 171 -20.36 2.03 -7.95
C MET A 171 -20.52 3.29 -8.78
N THR A 172 -20.87 3.15 -10.06
CA THR A 172 -21.08 4.31 -10.94
C THR A 172 -22.28 5.13 -10.48
N ALA A 173 -23.38 4.48 -10.06
CA ALA A 173 -24.55 5.14 -9.50
C ALA A 173 -24.26 5.83 -8.15
N ALA A 174 -23.46 5.21 -7.29
CA ALA A 174 -23.06 5.80 -6.02
C ALA A 174 -22.18 7.05 -6.22
N LEU A 175 -21.18 6.99 -7.11
CA LEU A 175 -20.30 8.11 -7.42
C LEU A 175 -21.03 9.27 -8.09
N SER A 176 -21.96 8.99 -9.02
CA SER A 176 -22.77 10.04 -9.64
C SER A 176 -23.69 10.72 -8.65
N GLY A 177 -24.29 9.95 -7.73
CA GLY A 177 -25.09 10.50 -6.62
C GLY A 177 -24.28 11.40 -5.69
N LEU A 178 -23.05 11.01 -5.35
CA LEU A 178 -22.14 11.83 -4.55
C LEU A 178 -21.73 13.11 -5.26
N LEU A 179 -21.34 13.03 -6.53
CA LEU A 179 -21.01 14.20 -7.36
C LEU A 179 -22.19 15.17 -7.46
N TYR A 180 -23.40 14.64 -7.64
CA TYR A 180 -24.61 15.44 -7.66
C TYR A 180 -24.81 16.17 -6.32
N MET A 181 -24.70 15.47 -5.19
CA MET A 181 -24.80 16.10 -3.87
C MET A 181 -23.72 17.17 -3.62
N GLU A 182 -22.49 16.93 -4.07
CA GLU A 182 -21.39 17.89 -3.92
C GLU A 182 -21.64 19.15 -4.77
N ILE A 183 -22.06 18.99 -6.03
CA ILE A 183 -22.41 20.12 -6.91
C ILE A 183 -23.56 20.93 -6.33
N TYR A 184 -24.61 20.29 -5.81
CA TYR A 184 -25.72 20.98 -5.16
C TYR A 184 -25.31 21.75 -3.90
N ARG A 185 -24.33 21.23 -3.14
CA ARG A 185 -23.80 21.89 -1.94
C ARG A 185 -22.81 23.03 -2.26
N VAL A 186 -22.21 23.05 -3.45
CA VAL A 186 -21.33 24.13 -3.91
C VAL A 186 -22.12 25.27 -4.56
N ILE A 187 -23.31 24.99 -5.11
CA ILE A 187 -24.17 25.97 -5.79
C ILE A 187 -25.12 26.72 -4.83
N VAL A 188 -25.44 26.15 -3.66
CA VAL A 188 -26.31 26.74 -2.61
C VAL A 188 -25.45 27.22 -1.45
#